data_AF-A0A7U9TK99-F1
#
_entry.id   AF-A0A7U9TK99-F1
#
_cell.length_a   1.000
_cell.length_b   1.000
_cell.length_c   1.000
_cell.angle_alpha   90.00
_cell.angle_beta   90.00
_cell.angle_gamma   90.00
#
_symmetry.space_group_name_H-M   'P 1'
#
loop_
_entity.id
_entity.type
_entity.pdbx_description
1 polymer ?
#
loop_
_entity_poly.entity_id
_entity_poly.type
_entity_poly.pdbx_seq_one_letter_code
_entity_poly.pdbx_strand_id
1 'polypeptide(L)'
;MAIIKELNTKFGIGASYHRITAFNISYSSKKITICVASYLSKEARVNKNDPIEELDISIPFEDFTSFLDVNPIVQGYEWLKQNVVGFEDAIDDFDVFEPPLPEPLEEVEPIE
;
A
#
# COMPACT_ATOMS: atom_id res chain seq x y z
N MET A 1 -5.49 1.07 -2.10
CA MET A 1 -4.71 2.04 -1.29
C MET A 1 -3.31 1.49 -1.08
N ALA A 2 -2.33 2.38 -1.19
CA ALA A 2 -0.92 2.20 -0.91
C ALA A 2 -0.36 3.56 -0.46
N ILE A 3 0.89 3.59 -0.01
CA ILE A 3 1.62 4.82 0.27
C ILE A 3 2.87 4.90 -0.61
N ILE A 4 3.11 6.08 -1.15
CA ILE A 4 4.28 6.39 -1.98
C ILE A 4 5.30 7.10 -1.10
N LYS A 5 6.46 6.46 -0.95
CA LYS A 5 7.58 7.01 -0.19
C LYS A 5 8.85 6.25 -0.55
N GLU A 6 9.95 6.95 -0.75
CA GLU A 6 11.25 6.34 -0.96
C GLU A 6 11.83 5.84 0.36
N LEU A 7 12.01 4.52 0.48
CA LEU A 7 12.64 3.86 1.62
C LEU A 7 13.64 2.80 1.15
N ASN A 8 14.78 2.74 1.82
CA ASN A 8 15.71 1.64 1.61
C ASN A 8 15.21 0.41 2.35
N THR A 9 14.98 -0.67 1.63
CA THR A 9 14.72 -1.99 2.20
C THR A 9 15.93 -2.49 2.98
N LYS A 10 15.76 -3.53 3.80
CA LYS A 10 16.87 -4.17 4.52
C LYS A 10 18.01 -4.67 3.62
N PHE A 11 17.75 -4.81 2.32
CA PHE A 11 18.70 -5.25 1.30
C PHE A 11 19.47 -4.09 0.64
N GLY A 12 19.23 -2.85 1.05
CA GLY A 12 19.83 -1.65 0.44
C GLY A 12 19.24 -1.28 -0.92
N ILE A 13 18.11 -1.89 -1.28
CA ILE A 13 17.37 -1.58 -2.51
C ILE A 13 16.29 -0.55 -2.16
N GLY A 14 16.23 0.55 -2.91
CA GLY A 14 15.17 1.55 -2.76
C GLY A 14 13.82 0.98 -3.18
N ALA A 15 12.81 1.11 -2.34
CA ALA A 15 11.42 0.86 -2.62
C ALA A 15 10.66 2.19 -2.52
N SER A 16 9.76 2.44 -3.47
CA SER A 16 9.01 3.70 -3.53
C SER A 16 7.51 3.50 -3.29
N TYR A 17 7.03 2.25 -3.31
CA TYR A 17 5.62 1.91 -3.26
C TYR A 17 5.33 0.86 -2.20
N HIS A 18 4.57 1.21 -1.17
CA HIS A 18 4.33 0.35 -0.01
C HIS A 18 2.84 0.12 0.20
N ARG A 19 2.45 -1.13 0.43
CA ARG A 19 1.05 -1.51 0.54
C ARG A 19 0.83 -2.51 1.67
N ILE A 20 -0.18 -2.27 2.49
CA ILE A 20 -0.74 -3.28 3.38
C ILE A 20 -1.41 -4.36 2.53
N THR A 21 -0.84 -5.56 2.53
CA THR A 21 -1.35 -6.74 1.79
C THR A 21 -2.20 -7.63 2.67
N ALA A 22 -1.87 -7.70 3.95
CA ALA A 22 -2.62 -8.45 4.94
C ALA A 22 -2.76 -7.67 6.24
N PHE A 23 -3.87 -7.91 6.93
CA PHE A 23 -4.13 -7.36 8.24
C PHE A 23 -4.73 -8.47 9.11
N ASN A 24 -4.16 -8.65 10.30
CA ASN A 24 -4.65 -9.62 11.28
C ASN A 24 -4.94 -8.90 12.58
N ILE A 25 -6.16 -9.09 13.11
CA ILE A 25 -6.55 -8.65 14.44
C ILE A 25 -7.08 -9.83 15.24
N SER A 26 -6.48 -10.06 16.40
CA SER A 26 -6.95 -11.01 17.39
C SER A 26 -7.51 -10.25 18.58
N TYR A 27 -8.82 -10.32 18.77
CA TYR A 27 -9.50 -9.69 19.91
C TYR A 27 -9.23 -10.42 21.22
N SER A 28 -9.11 -11.75 21.17
CA SER A 28 -8.86 -12.57 22.36
C SER A 28 -7.47 -12.32 22.94
N SER A 29 -6.45 -12.19 22.08
CA SER A 29 -5.09 -11.89 22.52
C SER A 29 -4.73 -10.40 22.43
N LYS A 30 -5.66 -9.55 21.97
CA LYS A 30 -5.48 -8.11 21.73
C LYS A 30 -4.20 -7.81 20.95
N LYS A 31 -3.98 -8.56 19.87
CA LYS A 31 -2.79 -8.44 19.02
C LYS A 31 -3.21 -8.02 17.62
N ILE A 32 -2.49 -7.06 17.05
CA ILE A 32 -2.65 -6.65 15.66
C ILE A 32 -1.32 -6.85 14.94
N THR A 33 -1.37 -7.47 13.76
CA THR A 33 -0.24 -7.62 12.86
C THR A 33 -0.63 -7.09 11.49
N ILE A 34 0.17 -6.18 10.94
CA ILE A 34 0.03 -5.65 9.59
C ILE A 34 1.16 -6.24 8.73
N CYS A 35 0.83 -6.78 7.56
CA CYS A 35 1.83 -7.17 6.57
C CYS A 35 1.94 -6.05 5.52
N VAL A 36 3.13 -5.46 5.39
CA VAL A 36 3.42 -4.40 4.44
C VAL A 36 4.35 -4.95 3.36
N ALA A 37 3.88 -4.97 2.12
CA ALA A 37 4.67 -5.28 0.94
C ALA A 37 5.22 -4.01 0.32
N SER A 38 6.52 -4.02 0.02
CA SER A 38 7.27 -2.91 -0.57
C SER A 38 7.73 -3.30 -1.97
N TYR A 39 7.40 -2.47 -2.95
CA TYR A 39 7.71 -2.65 -4.35
C TYR A 39 8.68 -1.57 -4.82
N LEU A 40 9.42 -1.88 -5.89
CA LEU A 40 10.33 -0.91 -6.52
C LEU A 40 9.57 0.36 -6.92
N SER A 41 8.40 0.19 -7.52
CA SER A 41 7.53 1.26 -8.01
C SER A 41 6.10 0.79 -8.16
N LYS A 42 5.18 1.73 -8.43
CA LYS A 42 3.77 1.43 -8.73
C LYS A 42 3.63 0.54 -9.96
N GLU A 43 4.45 0.77 -10.99
CA GLU A 43 4.47 0.02 -12.24
C GLU A 43 4.89 -1.43 -12.01
N ALA A 44 5.88 -1.67 -11.15
CA ALA A 44 6.32 -3.03 -10.81
C ALA A 44 5.14 -3.85 -10.25
N ARG A 45 4.32 -3.24 -9.39
CA ARG A 45 3.10 -3.86 -8.87
C ARG A 45 2.04 -4.07 -9.95
N VAL A 46 1.81 -3.08 -10.82
CA VAL A 46 0.84 -3.21 -11.95
C VAL A 46 1.23 -4.37 -12.88
N ASN A 47 2.53 -4.54 -13.12
CA ASN A 47 3.08 -5.63 -13.91
C ASN A 47 3.08 -6.99 -13.19
N LYS A 48 2.47 -7.08 -12.00
CA LYS A 48 2.41 -8.29 -11.15
C LYS A 48 3.78 -8.83 -10.75
N ASN A 49 4.78 -7.96 -10.63
CA ASN A 49 6.06 -8.36 -10.07
C ASN A 49 5.93 -8.62 -8.57
N ASP A 50 6.77 -9.52 -8.07
CA ASP A 50 6.86 -9.81 -6.64
C ASP A 50 7.36 -8.60 -5.86
N PRO A 51 6.89 -8.41 -4.62
CA PRO A 51 7.41 -7.38 -3.73
C PRO A 51 8.89 -7.64 -3.41
N ILE A 52 9.67 -6.56 -3.29
CA ILE A 52 11.09 -6.63 -2.89
C ILE A 52 11.19 -7.10 -1.43
N GLU A 53 10.28 -6.61 -0.60
CA GLU A 53 10.25 -6.91 0.81
C GLU A 53 8.81 -6.99 1.31
N GLU A 54 8.54 -8.01 2.11
CA GLU A 54 7.34 -8.09 2.93
C GLU A 54 7.76 -8.03 4.40
N LEU A 55 7.08 -7.17 5.17
CA LEU A 55 7.38 -6.94 6.57
C LEU A 55 6.10 -7.10 7.40
N ASP A 56 6.17 -7.99 8.39
CA ASP A 56 5.14 -8.13 9.40
C ASP A 56 5.42 -7.19 10.57
N ILE A 57 4.56 -6.20 10.73
CA ILE A 57 4.63 -5.19 11.79
C ILE A 57 3.60 -5.54 12.84
N SER A 58 4.06 -5.84 14.06
CA SER A 58 3.18 -6.02 15.21
C SER A 58 2.92 -4.66 15.85
N ILE A 59 1.64 -4.28 15.96
CA ILE A 59 1.25 -3.03 16.60
C ILE A 59 1.35 -3.19 18.12
N PRO A 60 1.87 -2.19 18.85
CA PRO A 60 1.85 -2.16 20.29
C PRO A 60 0.44 -2.34 20.86
N PHE A 61 0.34 -3.00 22.01
CA PHE A 61 -0.93 -3.22 22.70
C PHE A 61 -1.67 -1.91 23.03
N GLU A 62 -0.92 -0.85 23.30
CA GLU A 62 -1.43 0.48 23.67
C GLU A 62 -2.31 1.07 22.57
N ASP A 63 -1.98 0.80 21.31
CA ASP A 63 -2.72 1.31 20.16
C ASP A 63 -3.89 0.41 19.75
N PHE A 64 -4.06 -0.76 20.37
CA PHE A 64 -5.09 -1.73 19.98
C PHE A 64 -6.50 -1.13 19.93
N THR A 65 -6.82 -0.26 20.90
CA THR A 65 -8.13 0.38 20.97
C THR A 65 -8.39 1.35 19.83
N SER A 66 -7.34 1.91 19.21
CA SER A 66 -7.50 2.81 18.05
C SER A 66 -8.06 2.09 16.81
N PHE A 67 -8.04 0.75 16.79
CA PHE A 67 -8.51 -0.07 15.67
C PHE A 67 -9.93 -0.64 15.84
N LEU A 68 -10.63 -0.35 16.95
CA LEU A 68 -11.88 -1.05 17.29
C LEU A 68 -13.12 -0.57 16.53
N ASP A 69 -13.21 0.74 16.22
CA ASP A 69 -14.41 1.36 15.64
C ASP A 69 -14.12 2.10 14.32
N VAL A 70 -13.02 1.75 13.66
CA VAL A 70 -12.54 2.38 12.42
C VAL A 70 -12.21 1.33 11.38
N ASN A 71 -12.02 1.74 10.13
CA ASN A 71 -11.52 0.83 9.11
C ASN A 71 -10.06 0.45 9.46
N PRO A 72 -9.77 -0.82 9.79
CA PRO A 72 -8.47 -1.22 10.29
C PRO A 72 -7.35 -1.04 9.26
N ILE A 73 -7.69 -1.12 7.97
CA ILE A 73 -6.72 -0.91 6.89
C ILE A 73 -6.33 0.57 6.83
N VAL A 74 -7.31 1.48 6.85
CA VAL A 74 -7.07 2.94 6.83
C VAL A 74 -6.28 3.35 8.06
N GLN A 75 -6.73 2.92 9.25
CA GLN A 75 -6.03 3.16 10.51
C GLN A 75 -4.61 2.58 10.48
N GLY A 76 -4.42 1.43 9.82
CA GLY A 76 -3.10 0.83 9.65
C GLY A 76 -2.14 1.75 8.88
N TYR A 77 -2.59 2.37 7.80
CA TYR A 77 -1.77 3.34 7.06
C TYR A 77 -1.50 4.60 7.87
N GLU A 78 -2.50 5.14 8.57
CA GLU A 78 -2.29 6.29 9.46
C GLU A 78 -1.29 5.98 10.57
N TRP A 79 -1.39 4.79 11.17
CA TRP A 79 -0.46 4.33 12.19
C TRP A 79 0.96 4.21 11.63
N LEU A 80 1.13 3.69 10.41
CA LEU A 80 2.45 3.62 9.76
C LEU A 80 3.08 5.00 9.62
N LYS A 81 2.32 6.01 9.19
CA LYS A 81 2.84 7.39 9.04
C LYS A 81 3.23 8.03 10.37
N GLN A 82 2.51 7.71 11.45
CA GLN A 82 2.74 8.30 12.76
C GLN A 82 3.86 7.61 13.55
N ASN A 83 4.03 6.30 13.37
CA ASN A 83 4.86 5.48 14.25
C ASN A 83 6.07 4.84 13.56
N VAL A 84 6.10 4.78 12.23
CA VAL A 84 7.24 4.19 11.49
C VAL A 84 8.08 5.29 10.87
N VAL A 85 9.32 5.39 11.35
CA VAL A 85 10.30 6.36 10.86
C VAL A 85 10.47 6.19 9.36
N GLY A 86 10.31 7.30 8.64
CA GLY A 86 10.42 7.34 7.19
C GLY A 86 9.08 7.32 6.45
N PHE A 87 7.93 7.06 7.10
CA PHE A 87 6.60 7.18 6.47
C PHE A 87 5.87 8.50 6.77
N GLU A 88 6.49 9.41 7.51
CA GLU A 88 5.88 10.65 8.02
C GLU A 88 5.24 11.52 6.93
N ASP A 89 5.94 11.71 5.80
CA ASP A 89 5.46 12.47 4.63
C ASP A 89 4.97 11.56 3.49
N ALA A 90 4.56 10.33 3.79
CA ALA A 90 4.13 9.40 2.75
C ALA A 90 2.79 9.82 2.14
N ILE A 91 2.73 9.82 0.81
CA ILE A 91 1.54 10.24 0.05
C ILE A 91 0.63 9.03 -0.15
N ASP A 92 -0.66 9.18 0.14
CA ASP A 92 -1.63 8.12 -0.13
C ASP A 92 -1.89 7.99 -1.64
N ASP A 93 -1.71 6.79 -2.17
CA ASP A 93 -2.20 6.39 -3.48
C ASP A 93 -3.48 5.58 -3.29
N PHE A 94 -4.63 6.19 -3.59
CA PHE A 94 -5.93 5.55 -3.45
C PHE A 94 -6.22 4.49 -4.52
N ASP A 95 -5.24 4.14 -5.39
CA ASP A 95 -5.39 3.13 -6.45
C ASP A 95 -6.55 3.51 -7.38
N VAL A 96 -6.69 4.81 -7.68
CA VAL A 96 -7.67 5.31 -8.66
C VAL A 96 -7.17 4.88 -10.03
N PHE A 97 -7.73 3.79 -10.55
CA PHE A 97 -7.57 3.45 -11.96
C PHE A 97 -8.28 4.53 -12.77
N GLU A 98 -7.52 5.44 -13.36
CA GLU A 98 -8.03 6.17 -14.52
C GLU A 98 -8.38 5.11 -15.57
N PRO A 99 -9.64 5.02 -16.02
CA PRO A 99 -10.00 4.09 -17.07
C PRO A 99 -9.11 4.39 -18.28
N PRO A 100 -8.61 3.35 -19.00
CA PRO A 100 -7.82 3.59 -20.20
C PRO A 100 -8.62 4.51 -21.12
N LEU A 101 -7.96 5.57 -21.61
CA LEU A 101 -8.55 6.45 -22.62
C LEU A 101 -9.10 5.56 -23.74
N PRO A 102 -10.36 5.78 -24.18
CA PRO A 102 -10.90 5.02 -25.30
C PRO A 102 -9.95 5.16 -26.48
N GLU A 103 -9.59 4.03 -27.09
CA GLU A 103 -8.76 4.03 -28.30
C GLU A 103 -9.39 4.97 -29.33
N PRO A 104 -8.60 5.81 -30.04
CA PRO A 104 -9.13 6.66 -31.07
C PRO A 104 -9.83 5.79 -32.10
N LEU A 105 -11.12 6.06 -32.33
CA LEU A 105 -11.91 5.39 -33.36
C LEU A 105 -11.18 5.61 -34.69
N GLU A 106 -10.68 4.54 -35.31
CA GLU A 106 -10.24 4.60 -36.71
C GLU A 106 -11.45 5.04 -37.54
N GLU A 107 -11.37 6.24 -38.12
CA GLU A 107 -12.33 6.70 -39.11
C GLU A 107 -12.24 5.74 -40.30
N VAL A 108 -13.20 4.83 -40.41
CA VAL A 108 -13.37 3.99 -41.59
C VAL A 108 -13.79 4.92 -42.72
N GLU A 109 -12.87 5.24 -43.62
CA GLU A 109 -13.21 6.01 -44.81
C GLU A 109 -14.28 5.26 -45.62
N PRO A 110 -15.33 5.96 -46.09
CA PRO A 110 -16.36 5.33 -46.89
C PRO A 110 -15.77 4.86 -48.22
N ILE A 111 -15.93 3.56 -48.49
CA ILE A 111 -15.57 2.93 -49.76
C ILE A 111 -16.47 3.53 -50.85
N GLU A 112 -15.86 4.24 -51.82
CA GLU A 112 -16.52 4.73 -53.04
C GLU A 112 -17.03 3.61 -53.95
#